data_AF-A0A357AGU7-F1
#
_entry.id   AF-A0A357AGU7-F1
#
_cell.length_a   1.000
_cell.length_b   1.000
_cell.length_c   1.000
_cell.angle_alpha   90.00
_cell.angle_beta   90.00
_cell.angle_gamma   90.00
#
_symmetry.space_group_name_H-M   'P 1'
#
loop_
_entity.id
_entity.type
_entity.pdbx_description
1 polymer ?
#
loop_
_entity_poly.entity_id
_entity_poly.type
_entity_poly.pdbx_seq_one_letter_code
_entity_poly.pdbx_strand_id
1 'polypeptide(L)' 'MDVQKLKQLLSREEDEKLDFKAKLNLATESEKKELVKDVTAMANTRGGRGHIIFGV' A
#
# COMPACT_ATOMS: atom_id res chain seq x y z
N MET A 1 8.36 -10.75 4.16
CA MET A 1 7.69 -10.90 2.85
C MET A 1 8.58 -11.80 2.02
N ASP A 2 8.04 -12.87 1.46
CA ASP A 2 8.75 -13.72 0.50
C ASP A 2 8.09 -13.59 -0.89
N VAL A 3 8.71 -14.19 -1.90
CA VAL A 3 8.23 -14.13 -3.29
C VAL A 3 6.86 -14.80 -3.45
N GLN A 4 6.58 -15.87 -2.70
CA GLN A 4 5.28 -16.55 -2.79
C GLN A 4 4.17 -15.66 -2.27
N LYS A 5 4.39 -14.99 -1.13
CA LYS A 5 3.44 -14.05 -0.54
C LYS A 5 3.23 -12.84 -1.44
N LEU A 6 4.30 -12.31 -2.05
CA LEU A 6 4.18 -11.22 -3.02
C LEU A 6 3.30 -11.63 -4.22
N LYS A 7 3.53 -12.81 -4.81
CA LYS A 7 2.70 -13.33 -5.90
C LYS A 7 1.23 -13.49 -5.52
N GLN A 8 0.95 -13.95 -4.29
CA GLN A 8 -0.41 -14.06 -3.79
C GLN A 8 -1.09 -12.69 -3.59
N LEU A 9 -0.33 -11.65 -3.23
CA LEU A 9 -0.88 -10.30 -3.13
C LEU A 9 -1.15 -9.73 -4.51
N LEU A 10 -0.22 -9.87 -5.46
CA LEU A 10 -0.37 -9.40 -6.83
C LEU A 10 -1.48 -10.12 -7.62
N SER A 11 -1.91 -11.31 -7.18
CA SER A 11 -3.05 -12.02 -7.79
C SER A 11 -4.42 -11.58 -7.29
N ARG A 12 -4.49 -10.59 -6.40
CA ARG A 12 -5.72 -10.05 -5.82
C ARG A 12 -5.99 -8.65 -6.38
N GLU A 13 -7.24 -8.22 -6.32
CA GLU A 13 -7.62 -6.82 -6.55
C GLU A 13 -7.28 -5.95 -5.33
N GLU A 14 -7.20 -4.64 -5.55
CA GLU A 14 -7.02 -3.67 -4.48
C GLU A 14 -8.19 -3.69 -3.49
N ASP A 15 -7.87 -3.51 -2.21
CA ASP A 15 -8.86 -3.36 -1.14
C ASP A 15 -8.33 -2.40 -0.07
N GLU A 16 -9.11 -2.15 0.97
CA GLU A 16 -8.73 -1.22 2.05
C GLU A 16 -7.43 -1.63 2.80
N LYS A 17 -6.91 -2.85 2.56
CA LYS A 17 -5.68 -3.40 3.12
C LYS A 17 -4.65 -3.78 2.05
N LEU A 18 -4.92 -3.58 0.78
CA LEU A 18 -4.02 -3.89 -0.32
C LEU A 18 -4.12 -2.79 -1.37
N ASP A 19 -3.08 -1.97 -1.44
CA ASP A 19 -3.02 -0.82 -2.34
C ASP A 19 -1.81 -0.97 -3.28
N PHE A 20 -2.02 -0.76 -4.57
CA PHE A 20 -1.00 -0.84 -5.60
C PHE A 20 -0.70 0.57 -6.13
N LYS A 21 0.59 0.91 -6.15
CA LYS A 21 1.05 2.20 -6.65
C LYS A 21 2.17 2.04 -7.64
N ALA A 22 2.09 2.75 -8.76
CA ALA A 22 3.15 2.71 -9.77
C ALA A 22 4.49 3.23 -9.24
N LYS A 23 4.48 4.27 -8.40
CA LYS A 23 5.70 4.91 -7.88
C LYS A 23 5.50 5.40 -6.45
N LEU A 24 6.59 5.41 -5.69
CA LEU A 24 6.69 6.10 -4.40
C LEU A 24 7.33 7.48 -4.63
N ASN A 25 6.51 8.53 -4.57
CA ASN A 25 7.00 9.90 -4.62
C ASN A 25 7.06 10.47 -3.20
N LEU A 26 8.18 11.10 -2.84
CA LEU A 26 8.41 11.69 -1.52
C LEU A 26 9.20 13.00 -1.60
N ALA A 27 9.26 13.61 -2.79
CA ALA A 27 10.08 14.79 -3.05
C ALA A 27 9.46 16.06 -2.48
N THR A 28 8.12 16.14 -2.44
CA THR A 28 7.38 17.28 -1.92
C THR A 28 6.63 16.93 -0.63
N GLU A 29 6.31 17.95 0.17
CA GLU A 29 5.46 17.78 1.36
C GLU A 29 4.07 17.25 1.01
N SER A 30 3.55 17.60 -0.16
CA SER A 30 2.26 17.08 -0.64
C SER A 30 2.32 15.57 -0.88
N GLU A 31 3.37 15.08 -1.55
CA GLU A 31 3.57 13.65 -1.81
C GLU A 31 3.79 12.85 -0.51
N LYS A 32 4.55 13.41 0.43
CA LYS A 32 4.70 12.81 1.77
C LYS A 32 3.35 12.73 2.51
N LYS A 33 2.52 13.78 2.41
CA LYS A 33 1.18 13.81 3.01
C LYS A 33 0.26 12.76 2.40
N GLU A 34 0.38 12.47 1.10
CA GLU A 34 -0.39 11.39 0.46
C GLU A 34 -0.03 10.03 1.06
N LEU A 35 1.26 9.70 1.15
CA LEU A 35 1.68 8.46 1.80
C LEU A 35 1.16 8.36 3.25
N VAL A 36 1.24 9.45 4.01
CA VAL A 36 0.74 9.48 5.40
C VAL A 36 -0.77 9.20 5.45
N LYS A 37 -1.56 9.75 4.52
CA LYS A 37 -3.00 9.50 4.44
C LYS A 37 -3.28 8.03 4.16
N ASP A 38 -2.58 7.43 3.20
CA ASP A 38 -2.78 6.03 2.83
C ASP A 38 -2.46 5.08 3.98
N VAL A 39 -1.31 5.30 4.64
CA VAL A 39 -0.90 4.52 5.83
C VAL A 39 -1.90 4.69 6.97
N THR A 40 -2.37 5.91 7.23
CA THR A 40 -3.30 6.20 8.32
C THR A 40 -4.67 5.58 8.06
N ALA A 41 -5.18 5.68 6.83
CA ALA A 41 -6.42 5.04 6.42
C ALA A 41 -6.34 3.52 6.65
N MET A 42 -5.28 2.90 6.14
CA MET A 42 -5.06 1.45 6.28
C MET A 42 -4.90 1.02 7.74
N ALA A 43 -4.27 1.83 8.60
CA ALA A 43 -4.13 1.54 10.02
C ALA A 43 -5.46 1.60 10.78
N ASN A 44 -6.34 2.53 10.38
CA ASN A 44 -7.64 2.72 11.02
C ASN A 44 -8.72 1.74 10.55
N THR A 45 -8.51 1.08 9.41
CA THR A 45 -9.41 0.03 8.92
C THR A 45 -9.25 -1.29 9.69
N ARG A 46 -10.34 -2.02 9.93
CA ARG A 46 -10.33 -3.35 10.56
C ARG A 46 -9.71 -4.40 9.63
N GLY A 47 -9.30 -5.56 10.17
CA GLY A 47 -8.78 -6.67 9.35
C GLY A 47 -7.26 -6.87 9.38
N GLY A 48 -6.56 -6.29 10.36
CA GLY A 48 -5.15 -6.60 10.62
C GLY A 48 -4.18 -5.93 9.66
N ARG A 49 -3.15 -6.69 9.22
CA ARG A 49 -2.02 -6.16 8.42
C ARG A 49 -2.47 -5.81 7.01
N GLY A 50 -2.10 -4.61 6.56
CA GLY A 50 -2.23 -4.19 5.16
C GLY A 50 -0.88 -4.04 4.47
N HIS A 51 -0.91 -3.92 3.14
CA HIS A 51 0.26 -3.83 2.27
C HIS A 51 0.04 -2.75 1.22
N ILE A 52 1.05 -1.89 1.03
CA ILE A 52 1.15 -1.00 -0.11
C ILE A 52 2.30 -1.54 -0.97
N ILE A 53 2.04 -1.89 -2.23
CA ILE A 53 3.05 -2.43 -3.13
C ILE A 53 3.36 -1.39 -4.21
N PHE A 54 4.62 -0.97 -4.25
CA PHE A 54 5.10 0.01 -5.21
C PHE A 54 5.75 -0.67 -6.43
N GLY A 55 5.57 -0.09 -7.61
CA GLY A 55 6.12 -0.61 -8.86
C GLY A 55 5.27 -1.67 -9.56
N VAL A 56 4.00 -1.76 -9.17
CA VAL A 56 2.94 -2.49 -9.89
C VAL A 56 2.36 -1.58 -10.96
#